data_AF-A0A7S2YUC5-F1
#
_entry.id   AF-A0A7S2YUC5-F1
#
_cell.length_a   1.000
_cell.length_b   1.000
_cell.length_c   1.000
_cell.angle_alpha   90.00
_cell.angle_beta   90.00
_cell.angle_gamma   90.00
#
_symmetry.space_group_name_H-M   'P 1'
#
loop_
_entity.id
_entity.type
_entity.pdbx_description
1 polymer ?
#
loop_
_entity_poly.entity_id
_entity_poly.type
_entity_poly.pdbx_seq_one_letter_code
_entity_poly.pdbx_strand_id
1 'polypeptide(L)'
;DVKIPVSGISIGPVHKRDVMQASIMLERKKEYAVILAFDVEVSKEAREMAKELKIKIFTADIIYHLFDQFTAYMEKVKEDRKKETEMDATFPCVLKILPTCIFNKKDPIVLGVEVLAGI
;
A
#
# COMPACT_ATOMS: atom_id res chain seq x y z
N ASP A 1 16.89 14.06 -0.16
CA ASP A 1 16.47 13.72 1.21
C ASP A 1 15.29 12.77 1.24
N VAL A 2 15.54 11.54 1.64
CA VAL A 2 14.49 10.53 1.86
C VAL A 2 14.04 10.66 3.31
N LYS A 3 12.90 11.31 3.55
CA LYS A 3 12.34 11.48 4.91
C LYS A 3 11.48 10.28 5.29
N ILE A 4 12.12 9.21 5.76
CA ILE A 4 11.41 8.06 6.35
C ILE A 4 11.21 8.34 7.85
N PRO A 5 9.97 8.37 8.35
CA PRO A 5 9.71 8.55 9.77
C PRO A 5 10.13 7.31 10.57
N VAL A 6 10.88 7.51 11.65
CA VAL A 6 11.37 6.43 12.52
C VAL A 6 10.72 6.54 13.90
N SER A 7 10.10 5.45 14.36
CA SER A 7 9.40 5.43 15.66
C SER A 7 10.21 4.78 16.79
N GLY A 8 11.26 4.03 16.48
CA GLY A 8 12.04 3.28 17.46
C GLY A 8 13.39 2.88 16.88
N ILE A 9 14.38 2.77 17.75
CA ILE A 9 15.76 2.37 17.42
C ILE A 9 16.21 1.41 18.52
N SER A 10 16.86 0.33 18.14
CA SER A 10 17.43 -0.67 19.05
C SER A 10 18.77 -1.14 18.48
N ILE A 11 19.65 -1.64 19.35
CA ILE A 11 20.96 -2.20 18.96
C ILE A 11 20.97 -3.68 19.32
N GLY A 12 21.41 -4.50 18.37
CA GLY A 12 21.51 -5.95 18.52
C GLY A 12 20.41 -6.71 17.75
N PRO A 13 20.28 -8.02 17.99
CA PRO A 13 19.34 -8.86 17.28
C PRO A 13 17.89 -8.40 17.44
N VAL A 14 17.07 -8.63 16.41
CA VAL A 14 15.64 -8.35 16.47
C VAL A 14 14.95 -9.41 17.31
N HIS A 15 14.22 -8.96 18.33
CA HIS A 15 13.49 -9.80 19.28
C HIS A 15 11.98 -9.58 19.19
N LYS A 16 11.24 -10.43 19.89
CA LYS A 16 9.77 -10.38 19.98
C LYS A 16 9.25 -9.01 20.45
N ARG A 17 10.00 -8.31 21.31
CA ARG A 17 9.64 -6.97 21.79
C ARG A 17 9.65 -5.92 20.68
N ASP A 18 10.60 -5.99 19.75
CA ASP A 18 10.68 -5.06 18.62
C ASP A 18 9.49 -5.25 17.67
N VAL A 19 9.09 -6.51 17.43
CA VAL A 19 7.89 -6.85 16.64
C VAL A 19 6.62 -6.34 17.32
N MET A 20 6.53 -6.46 18.65
CA MET A 20 5.41 -5.93 19.42
C MET A 20 5.35 -4.40 19.37
N GLN A 21 6.48 -3.71 19.32
CA GLN A 21 6.49 -2.26 19.16
C GLN A 21 6.03 -1.86 17.75
N ALA A 22 6.50 -2.57 16.72
CA ALA A 22 6.08 -2.33 15.33
C ALA A 22 4.59 -2.62 15.11
N SER A 23 3.99 -3.55 15.87
CA SER A 23 2.58 -3.91 15.71
C SER A 23 1.62 -2.78 16.05
N ILE A 24 2.02 -1.82 16.90
CA ILE A 24 1.22 -0.63 17.21
C ILE A 24 0.88 0.18 15.95
N MET A 25 1.73 0.10 14.92
CA MET A 25 1.48 0.78 13.66
C MET A 25 0.40 0.13 12.81
N LEU A 26 0.02 -1.13 13.06
CA LEU A 26 -1.05 -1.83 12.33
C LEU A 26 -2.42 -1.14 12.47
N GLU A 27 -2.68 -0.48 13.59
CA GLU A 27 -3.93 0.25 13.82
C GLU A 27 -3.85 1.71 13.38
N ARG A 28 -2.64 2.27 13.26
CA ARG A 28 -2.43 3.68 12.90
C ARG A 28 -2.22 3.88 11.41
N LYS A 29 -1.15 3.28 10.89
CA LYS A 29 -0.74 3.33 9.48
C LYS A 29 0.00 2.05 9.15
N LYS A 30 -0.75 1.09 8.61
CA LYS A 30 -0.31 -0.29 8.36
C LYS A 30 0.97 -0.36 7.51
N GLU A 31 1.14 0.58 6.60
CA GLU A 31 2.32 0.70 5.74
C GLU A 31 3.63 0.98 6.51
N TYR A 32 3.54 1.47 7.75
CA TYR A 32 4.70 1.69 8.61
C TYR A 32 4.88 0.61 9.68
N ALA A 33 4.06 -0.45 9.67
CA ALA A 33 4.22 -1.60 10.55
C ALA A 33 5.31 -2.55 10.01
N VAL A 34 6.55 -2.05 10.01
CA VAL A 34 7.72 -2.76 9.48
C VAL A 34 8.96 -2.55 10.36
N ILE A 35 9.94 -3.44 10.24
CA ILE A 35 11.24 -3.35 10.90
C ILE A 35 12.35 -3.36 9.85
N LEU A 36 13.33 -2.46 10.00
CA LEU A 36 14.56 -2.44 9.19
C LEU A 36 15.71 -2.97 10.06
N ALA A 37 16.24 -4.13 9.73
CA ALA A 37 17.28 -4.84 10.46
C ALA A 37 18.59 -4.83 9.64
N PHE A 38 19.50 -3.94 10.02
CA PHE A 38 20.80 -3.77 9.36
C PHE A 38 21.87 -4.61 10.06
N ASP A 39 22.46 -5.56 9.33
CA ASP A 39 23.57 -6.40 9.81
C ASP A 39 23.33 -7.04 11.19
N VAL A 40 22.12 -7.53 11.42
CA VAL A 40 21.72 -8.17 12.68
C VAL A 40 20.84 -9.39 12.44
N GLU A 41 20.97 -10.36 13.34
CA GLU A 41 20.12 -11.55 13.32
C GLU A 41 18.69 -11.24 13.76
N VAL A 42 17.74 -12.02 13.27
CA VAL A 42 16.32 -11.96 13.69
C VAL A 42 16.00 -13.26 14.41
N SER A 43 15.62 -13.15 15.68
CA SER A 43 15.33 -14.33 16.50
C SER A 43 14.16 -15.14 15.93
N LYS A 44 14.14 -16.45 16.20
CA LYS A 44 13.07 -17.34 15.75
C LYS A 44 11.69 -16.85 16.21
N GLU A 45 11.58 -16.47 17.48
CA GLU A 45 10.35 -15.95 18.08
C GLU A 45 9.87 -14.65 17.39
N ALA A 46 10.81 -13.78 17.02
CA ALA A 46 10.48 -12.55 16.29
C ALA A 46 9.94 -12.87 14.89
N ARG A 47 10.55 -13.81 14.16
CA ARG A 47 10.08 -14.24 12.83
C ARG A 47 8.68 -14.85 12.88
N GLU A 48 8.43 -15.70 13.88
CA GLU A 48 7.12 -16.35 14.08
C GLU A 48 6.03 -15.31 14.36
N MET A 49 6.26 -14.40 15.31
CA MET A 49 5.31 -13.34 15.64
C MET A 49 5.10 -12.37 14.46
N ALA A 50 6.16 -12.00 13.75
CA ALA A 50 6.05 -11.11 12.59
C ALA A 50 5.20 -11.74 11.49
N LYS A 51 5.33 -13.05 11.26
CA LYS A 51 4.49 -13.80 10.33
C LYS A 51 3.03 -13.83 10.77
N GLU A 52 2.76 -14.06 12.06
CA GLU A 52 1.42 -14.08 12.63
C GLU A 52 0.72 -12.71 12.50
N LEU A 53 1.42 -11.64 12.87
CA LEU A 53 0.90 -10.27 12.83
C LEU A 53 0.99 -9.61 11.45
N LYS A 54 1.56 -10.30 10.45
CA LYS A 54 1.82 -9.79 9.09
C LYS A 54 2.70 -8.53 9.06
N ILE A 55 3.64 -8.43 9.98
CA ILE A 55 4.65 -7.36 10.04
C ILE A 55 5.84 -7.78 9.19
N LYS A 56 6.30 -6.90 8.30
CA LYS A 56 7.49 -7.18 7.48
C LYS A 56 8.76 -6.81 8.23
N ILE A 57 9.71 -7.73 8.26
CA ILE A 57 11.08 -7.47 8.72
C ILE A 57 11.96 -7.48 7.47
N PHE A 58 12.58 -6.36 7.16
CA PHE A 58 13.57 -6.22 6.10
C PHE A 58 14.96 -6.42 6.71
N THR A 59 15.74 -7.32 6.13
CA THR A 59 17.10 -7.64 6.58
C THR A 59 18.07 -7.39 5.45
N ALA A 60 19.18 -6.69 5.73
CA ALA A 60 20.29 -6.58 4.79
C ALA A 60 21.59 -6.26 5.51
N ASP A 61 22.70 -6.71 4.92
CA ASP A 61 24.06 -6.47 5.43
C ASP A 61 24.61 -5.11 4.96
N ILE A 62 23.92 -4.43 4.04
CA ILE A 62 24.27 -3.12 3.50
C ILE A 62 23.06 -2.19 3.65
N ILE A 63 23.28 -1.03 4.28
CA ILE A 63 22.20 -0.12 4.69
C ILE A 63 21.38 0.40 3.49
N TYR A 64 22.00 0.61 2.33
CA TYR A 64 21.31 1.09 1.13
C TYR A 64 20.25 0.12 0.62
N HIS A 65 20.46 -1.19 0.75
CA HIS A 65 19.46 -2.19 0.35
C HIS A 65 18.20 -2.12 1.21
N LEU A 66 18.29 -1.72 2.48
CA LEU A 66 17.09 -1.53 3.31
C LEU A 66 16.26 -0.35 2.81
N PHE A 67 16.90 0.72 2.36
CA PHE A 67 16.20 1.85 1.76
C PHE A 67 15.49 1.45 0.48
N ASP A 68 16.16 0.70 -0.40
CA ASP A 68 15.57 0.23 -1.66
C ASP A 68 14.39 -0.71 -1.39
N GLN A 69 14.55 -1.68 -0.48
CA GLN A 69 13.50 -2.60 -0.09
C GLN A 69 12.30 -1.87 0.53
N PHE A 70 12.54 -0.89 1.41
CA PHE A 70 11.47 -0.11 2.02
C PHE A 70 10.74 0.77 1.00
N THR A 71 11.48 1.43 0.10
CA THR A 71 10.89 2.30 -0.93
C THR A 71 10.03 1.48 -1.88
N ALA A 72 10.55 0.35 -2.36
CA ALA A 72 9.80 -0.57 -3.24
C ALA A 72 8.54 -1.12 -2.54
N TYR A 73 8.62 -1.40 -1.24
CA TYR A 73 7.45 -1.79 -0.46
C TYR A 73 6.41 -0.68 -0.38
N MET A 74 6.82 0.56 -0.08
CA MET A 74 5.92 1.71 0.00
C MET A 74 5.26 2.02 -1.34
N GLU A 75 6.00 1.93 -2.44
CA GLU A 75 5.46 2.07 -3.79
C GLU A 75 4.41 1.00 -4.09
N LYS A 76 4.70 -0.26 -3.77
CA LYS A 76 3.75 -1.35 -3.93
C LYS A 76 2.48 -1.14 -3.10
N VAL A 77 2.61 -0.75 -1.83
CA VAL A 77 1.43 -0.46 -0.98
C VAL A 77 0.59 0.68 -1.55
N LYS A 78 1.24 1.72 -2.09
CA LYS A 78 0.54 2.82 -2.75
C LYS A 78 -0.19 2.37 -4.01
N GLU A 79 0.44 1.51 -4.82
CA GLU A 79 -0.16 0.97 -6.03
C GLU A 79 -1.34 0.04 -5.72
N ASP A 80 -1.19 -0.86 -4.75
CA ASP A 80 -2.25 -1.77 -4.30
C ASP A 80 -3.46 -0.96 -3.80
N ARG A 81 -3.22 0.07 -2.97
CA ARG A 81 -4.28 0.98 -2.51
C ARG A 81 -4.95 1.75 -3.66
N LYS A 82 -4.19 2.18 -4.67
CA LYS A 82 -4.74 2.86 -5.85
C LYS A 82 -5.67 1.93 -6.62
N LYS A 83 -5.26 0.68 -6.87
CA LYS A 83 -6.07 -0.34 -7.55
C LYS A 83 -7.35 -0.68 -6.80
N GLU A 84 -7.28 -0.81 -5.47
CA GLU A 84 -8.46 -1.02 -4.62
C GLU A 84 -9.45 0.17 -4.73
N THR A 85 -8.93 1.39 -4.82
CA THR A 85 -9.76 2.60 -4.91
C THR A 85 -10.28 2.85 -6.34
N GLU A 86 -9.58 2.37 -7.37
CA GLU A 86 -9.97 2.54 -8.78
C GLU A 86 -11.34 1.93 -9.09
N MET A 87 -11.74 0.85 -8.40
CA MET A 87 -13.06 0.23 -8.59
C MET A 87 -14.22 1.08 -8.03
N ASP A 88 -13.96 1.86 -6.97
CA ASP A 88 -14.95 2.73 -6.32
C ASP A 88 -14.86 4.19 -6.79
N ALA A 89 -13.81 4.56 -7.52
CA ALA A 89 -13.58 5.91 -7.98
C ALA A 89 -14.40 6.21 -9.25
N THR A 90 -15.50 6.96 -9.09
CA THR A 90 -16.19 7.57 -10.23
C THR A 90 -15.40 8.77 -10.75
N PHE A 91 -14.78 8.62 -11.92
CA PHE A 91 -14.09 9.73 -12.58
C PHE A 91 -15.09 10.65 -13.29
N PRO A 92 -14.87 11.98 -13.27
CA PRO A 92 -15.76 12.92 -13.94
C PRO A 92 -15.62 12.80 -15.46
N CYS A 93 -16.75 12.66 -16.16
CA CYS A 93 -16.81 12.65 -17.62
C CYS A 93 -17.91 13.58 -18.15
N VAL A 94 -17.74 14.03 -19.40
CA VAL A 94 -18.71 14.84 -20.14
C VAL A 94 -19.18 14.04 -21.34
N LEU A 95 -20.46 13.68 -21.34
CA LEU A 95 -21.09 12.89 -22.40
C LEU A 95 -22.07 13.74 -23.20
N LYS A 96 -22.10 13.51 -24.51
CA LYS A 96 -23.09 14.09 -25.42
C LYS A 96 -23.96 12.98 -26.00
N ILE A 97 -25.28 13.09 -25.83
CA ILE A 97 -26.23 12.13 -26.40
C ILE A 97 -26.30 12.33 -27.91
N LEU A 98 -26.21 11.24 -28.67
CA LEU A 98 -26.40 11.24 -30.11
C LEU A 98 -27.91 11.12 -30.43
N PRO A 99 -28.57 12.16 -30.99
CA PRO A 99 -30.02 12.15 -31.17
C PRO A 99 -30.54 11.02 -32.06
N THR A 100 -29.70 10.54 -32.99
CA THR A 100 -30.00 9.44 -33.92
C THR A 100 -29.83 8.05 -33.29
N CYS A 101 -29.28 7.94 -32.08
CA CYS A 101 -28.92 6.68 -31.44
C CYS A 101 -29.63 6.51 -30.09
N ILE A 102 -30.96 6.61 -30.08
CA ILE A 102 -31.79 6.36 -28.90
C ILE A 102 -32.46 4.99 -29.06
N PHE A 103 -31.90 3.96 -28.45
CA PHE A 103 -32.33 2.57 -28.64
C PHE A 103 -33.47 2.16 -27.71
N ASN A 104 -33.37 2.54 -26.43
CA ASN A 104 -34.45 2.32 -25.47
C ASN A 104 -34.64 3.55 -24.59
N LYS A 105 -35.89 4.04 -24.51
CA LYS A 105 -36.24 5.27 -23.78
C LYS A 105 -36.60 5.02 -22.31
N LYS A 106 -36.83 3.76 -21.91
CA LYS A 106 -37.22 3.42 -20.54
C LYS A 106 -36.90 1.96 -20.20
N ASP A 107 -36.51 1.71 -18.95
CA ASP A 107 -36.42 0.39 -18.31
C ASP A 107 -35.69 -0.72 -19.11
N PRO A 108 -34.36 -0.61 -19.39
CA PRO A 108 -33.44 0.48 -19.03
C PRO A 108 -33.24 1.50 -20.17
N ILE A 109 -32.78 2.71 -19.82
CA ILE A 109 -32.40 3.71 -20.83
C ILE A 109 -31.13 3.24 -21.55
N VAL A 110 -31.17 3.15 -22.89
CA VAL A 110 -30.04 2.75 -23.73
C VAL A 110 -29.84 3.81 -24.82
N LEU A 111 -28.72 4.54 -24.73
CA LEU A 111 -28.38 5.68 -25.57
C LEU A 111 -26.98 5.51 -26.15
N GLY A 112 -26.81 5.85 -27.42
CA GLY A 112 -25.50 6.14 -27.99
C GLY A 112 -25.01 7.50 -27.52
N VAL A 113 -23.80 7.54 -26.99
CA VAL A 113 -23.16 8.77 -26.49
C VAL A 113 -21.80 8.95 -27.13
N GLU A 114 -21.39 10.21 -27.29
CA GLU A 114 -20.03 10.62 -27.60
C GLU A 114 -19.37 11.13 -26.30
N VAL A 115 -18.17 10.63 -25.99
CA VAL A 115 -17.38 11.11 -24.85
C VAL A 115 -16.64 12.37 -25.28
N LEU A 116 -17.01 13.52 -24.71
CA LEU A 116 -16.38 14.82 -25.04
C LEU A 116 -15.15 15.11 -24.19
N ALA A 117 -15.16 14.66 -22.93
CA ALA A 117 -14.04 14.85 -22.00
C ALA A 117 -14.10 13.82 -20.84
N GLY A 118 -12.95 13.54 -20.24
CA GLY A 118 -12.83 12.57 -19.15
C GLY A 118 -12.76 11.13 -19.64
N ILE A 119 -12.97 10.21 -18.71
CA ILE A 119 -13.09 8.75 -18.91
C ILE A 119 -14.19 8.26 -17.98
#